data_AF-A0A9D5I8F7-F1
#
_entry.id   AF-A0A9D5I8F7-F1
#
_cell.length_a   1.000
_cell.length_b   1.000
_cell.length_c   1.000
_cell.angle_alpha   90.00
_cell.angle_beta   90.00
_cell.angle_gamma   90.00
#
_symmetry.space_group_name_H-M   'P 1'
#
loop_
_entity.id
_entity.type
_entity.pdbx_description
1 polymer ?
#
loop_
_entity_poly.entity_id
_entity_poly.type
_entity_poly.pdbx_seq_one_letter_code
_entity_poly.pdbx_strand_id
1 'polypeptide(L)'
;MAILLVSAATAWLIVLSGLWVAFEWSARFPALRHLSGPFGVMLIAAGQFVFAVLVADRLFPRASLGLRAGFETLTAGVFLVGTATAAWRLATGGI
;
A
#
# COMPACT_ATOMS: atom_id res chain seq x y z
N MET A 1 -13.16 0.73 -20.31
CA MET A 1 -12.69 -0.66 -20.15
C MET A 1 -11.16 -0.74 -20.03
N ALA A 2 -10.39 -0.20 -20.98
CA ALA A 2 -8.92 -0.26 -20.97
C ALA A 2 -8.27 0.36 -19.71
N ILE A 3 -8.76 1.53 -19.26
CA ILE A 3 -8.23 2.21 -18.07
C ILE A 3 -8.38 1.35 -16.80
N LEU A 4 -9.50 0.66 -16.63
CA LEU A 4 -9.73 -0.24 -15.48
C LEU A 4 -8.78 -1.44 -15.47
N LEU A 5 -8.50 -2.02 -16.64
CA LEU A 5 -7.53 -3.11 -16.77
C LEU A 5 -6.12 -2.65 -16.43
N VAL A 6 -5.73 -1.46 -16.90
CA VAL A 6 -4.44 -0.85 -16.55
C VAL A 6 -4.36 -0.59 -15.05
N SER A 7 -5.39 0.00 -14.44
CA SER A 7 -5.40 0.27 -13.00
C SER A 7 -5.36 -1.02 -12.16
N ALA A 8 -6.06 -2.08 -12.57
CA ALA A 8 -6.01 -3.37 -11.87
C ALA A 8 -4.64 -4.04 -12.01
N ALA A 9 -4.03 -3.98 -13.20
CA ALA A 9 -2.67 -4.47 -13.41
C ALA A 9 -1.67 -3.69 -12.54
N THR A 10 -1.79 -2.37 -12.46
CA THR A 10 -0.96 -1.53 -11.60
C THR A 10 -1.14 -1.86 -10.12
N ALA A 11 -2.37 -2.12 -9.65
CA ALA A 11 -2.63 -2.55 -8.28
C ALA A 11 -1.88 -3.84 -7.94
N TRP A 12 -1.93 -4.83 -8.84
CA TRP A 12 -1.20 -6.08 -8.68
C TRP A 12 0.32 -5.89 -8.72
N LEU A 13 0.84 -5.02 -9.58
CA LEU A 13 2.28 -4.69 -9.61
C LEU A 13 2.73 -4.04 -8.29
N ILE A 14 1.88 -3.23 -7.66
CA ILE A 14 2.17 -2.63 -6.36
C ILE A 14 2.20 -3.70 -5.26
N VAL A 15 1.28 -4.68 -5.28
CA VAL A 15 1.31 -5.81 -4.34
C VAL A 15 2.56 -6.68 -4.54
N LEU A 16 2.87 -7.03 -5.79
CA LEU A 16 4.03 -7.86 -6.13
C LEU A 16 5.35 -7.18 -5.78
N SER A 17 5.44 -5.87 -6.02
CA SER A 17 6.61 -5.10 -5.59
C SER A 17 6.71 -5.05 -4.07
N GLY A 18 5.61 -4.88 -3.33
CA GLY A 18 5.60 -4.97 -1.88
C GLY A 18 6.02 -6.33 -1.32
N LEU A 19 5.57 -7.43 -1.93
CA LEU A 19 6.03 -8.78 -1.59
C LEU A 19 7.52 -8.94 -1.85
N TRP A 20 7.99 -8.50 -3.01
CA TRP A 20 9.42 -8.53 -3.34
C TRP A 20 10.25 -7.68 -2.38
N VAL A 21 9.74 -6.52 -1.96
CA VAL A 21 10.38 -5.69 -0.94
C VAL A 21 10.44 -6.41 0.40
N ALA A 22 9.33 -7.01 0.83
CA ALA A 22 9.23 -7.66 2.13
C ALA A 22 10.17 -8.86 2.27
N PHE A 23 10.34 -9.64 1.19
CA PHE A 23 11.06 -10.91 1.24
C PHE A 23 12.49 -10.82 0.67
N GLU A 24 12.68 -10.12 -0.45
CA GLU A 24 13.92 -10.21 -1.23
C GLU A 24 14.86 -9.01 -1.04
N TRP A 25 14.32 -7.84 -0.72
CA TRP A 25 15.10 -6.60 -0.60
C TRP A 25 16.11 -6.67 0.55
N SER A 26 15.74 -7.34 1.65
CA SER A 26 16.61 -7.49 2.82
C SER A 26 17.91 -8.24 2.52
N ALA A 27 17.87 -9.22 1.62
CA ALA A 27 19.04 -9.99 1.20
C ALA A 27 19.94 -9.20 0.25
N ARG A 28 19.36 -8.31 -0.56
CA ARG A 28 20.09 -7.53 -1.57
C ARG A 28 20.67 -6.22 -1.02
N PHE A 29 20.01 -5.62 -0.04
CA PHE A 29 20.44 -4.38 0.62
C PHE A 29 20.40 -4.54 2.15
N PRO A 30 21.41 -5.18 2.75
CA PRO A 30 21.42 -5.49 4.18
C PRO A 30 21.34 -4.25 5.07
N ALA A 31 21.88 -3.11 4.62
CA ALA A 31 21.78 -1.83 5.32
C ALA A 31 20.32 -1.33 5.49
N LEU A 32 19.40 -1.77 4.64
CA LEU A 32 17.98 -1.37 4.64
C LEU A 32 17.05 -2.50 5.12
N ARG A 33 17.62 -3.58 5.68
CA ARG A 33 16.86 -4.77 6.10
C ARG A 33 15.73 -4.44 7.08
N HIS A 34 15.96 -3.51 8.00
CA HIS A 34 14.95 -3.09 8.97
C HIS A 34 13.75 -2.36 8.34
N LEU A 35 13.92 -1.75 7.16
CA LEU A 35 12.86 -1.07 6.41
C LEU A 35 12.12 -1.98 5.43
N SER A 36 12.74 -3.09 5.02
CA SER A 36 12.17 -4.01 4.01
C SER A 36 10.79 -4.56 4.40
N GLY A 37 10.62 -5.01 5.65
CA GLY A 37 9.34 -5.51 6.15
C GLY A 37 8.25 -4.43 6.17
N PRO A 38 8.43 -3.32 6.90
CA PRO A 38 7.44 -2.24 6.96
C PRO A 38 7.08 -1.67 5.58
N PHE A 39 8.07 -1.42 4.72
CA PHE A 39 7.86 -0.85 3.40
C PHE A 39 7.18 -1.83 2.44
N GLY A 40 7.51 -3.11 2.53
CA GLY A 40 6.84 -4.16 1.76
C GLY A 40 5.38 -4.33 2.17
N VAL A 41 5.09 -4.36 3.48
CA VAL A 41 3.71 -4.41 4.00
C VAL A 41 2.89 -3.19 3.56
N MET A 42 3.50 -2.01 3.60
CA MET A 42 2.88 -0.76 3.16
C MET A 42 2.52 -0.80 1.66
N LEU A 43 3.41 -1.29 0.81
CA LEU A 43 3.16 -1.47 -0.62
C LEU A 43 2.05 -2.50 -0.87
N ILE A 44 2.07 -3.64 -0.16
CA ILE A 44 0.99 -4.64 -0.25
C ILE A 44 -0.36 -4.03 0.12
N ALA A 45 -0.44 -3.29 1.22
CA ALA A 45 -1.65 -2.62 1.66
C ALA A 45 -2.15 -1.59 0.62
N ALA A 46 -1.23 -0.81 0.03
CA ALA A 46 -1.56 0.16 -1.01
C ALA A 46 -2.13 -0.52 -2.27
N GLY A 47 -1.51 -1.61 -2.73
CA GLY A 47 -1.99 -2.34 -3.90
C GLY A 47 -3.35 -3.00 -3.68
N GLN A 48 -3.56 -3.61 -2.50
CA GLN A 48 -4.86 -4.15 -2.09
C GLN A 48 -5.95 -3.07 -2.02
N PHE A 49 -5.59 -1.88 -1.51
CA PHE A 49 -6.50 -0.75 -1.45
C PHE A 49 -6.93 -0.27 -2.85
N VAL A 50 -5.99 -0.07 -3.76
CA VAL A 50 -6.30 0.33 -5.15
C VAL A 50 -7.21 -0.70 -5.80
N PHE A 51 -6.97 -1.99 -5.57
CA PHE A 51 -7.84 -3.06 -6.07
C PHE A 51 -9.26 -2.98 -5.47
N ALA A 52 -9.38 -2.77 -4.16
CA ALA A 52 -10.66 -2.61 -3.48
C ALA A 52 -11.48 -1.42 -4.02
N VAL A 53 -10.82 -0.29 -4.29
CA VAL A 53 -11.46 0.89 -4.90
C VAL A 53 -11.96 0.57 -6.31
N LEU A 54 -11.17 -0.13 -7.14
CA LEU A 54 -11.59 -0.52 -8.48
C LEU A 54 -12.78 -1.50 -8.47
N VAL A 55 -12.80 -2.42 -7.51
CA VAL A 55 -13.91 -3.36 -7.29
C VAL A 55 -15.16 -2.61 -6.84
N ALA A 56 -15.02 -1.66 -5.91
CA ALA A 56 -16.12 -0.83 -5.44
C ALA A 56 -16.72 0.05 -6.55
N ASP A 57 -15.87 0.66 -7.39
CA ASP A 57 -16.30 1.46 -8.54
C ASP A 57 -17.09 0.62 -9.57
N ARG A 58 -16.71 -0.66 -9.75
CA ARG A 58 -17.41 -1.58 -10.65
C ARG A 58 -18.73 -2.12 -10.09
N LEU A 59 -18.79 -2.41 -8.79
CA LEU A 59 -19.99 -2.93 -8.11
C LEU A 59 -21.04 -1.84 -7.87
N PHE A 60 -20.59 -0.60 -7.62
CA PHE A 60 -21.44 0.51 -7.20
C PHE A 60 -21.15 1.79 -7.99
N PRO A 61 -21.34 1.80 -9.33
CA PRO A 61 -20.97 2.93 -10.20
C PRO A 61 -21.72 4.24 -9.92
N ARG A 62 -22.75 4.22 -9.08
CA ARG A 62 -23.53 5.39 -8.64
C ARG A 62 -23.65 5.52 -7.12
N ALA A 63 -23.11 4.59 -6.34
CA ALA A 63 -23.32 4.56 -4.90
C ALA A 63 -22.13 5.18 -4.16
N SER A 64 -22.36 6.42 -3.72
CA SER A 64 -21.82 7.00 -2.48
C SER A 64 -20.39 7.56 -2.46
N LEU A 65 -20.31 8.88 -2.68
CA LEU A 65 -19.22 9.75 -2.22
C LEU A 65 -18.80 9.47 -0.76
N GLY A 66 -19.74 9.11 0.13
CA GLY A 66 -19.44 8.81 1.53
C GLY A 66 -18.62 7.54 1.74
N LEU A 67 -18.83 6.50 0.93
CA LEU A 67 -18.09 5.24 1.04
C LEU A 67 -16.69 5.38 0.45
N ARG A 68 -16.56 6.18 -0.62
CA ARG A 68 -15.26 6.62 -1.15
C ARG A 68 -14.46 7.42 -0.11
N ALA A 69 -15.09 8.40 0.54
CA ALA A 69 -14.47 9.20 1.59
C ALA A 69 -14.07 8.35 2.82
N GLY A 70 -14.90 7.38 3.21
CA GLY A 70 -14.59 6.44 4.29
C GLY A 70 -13.39 5.55 3.97
N PHE A 71 -13.29 5.06 2.73
CA PHE A 71 -12.13 4.28 2.30
C PHE A 71 -10.87 5.14 2.21
N GLU A 72 -10.96 6.34 1.65
CA GLU A 72 -9.85 7.29 1.52
C GLU A 72 -9.29 7.73 2.88
N THR A 73 -10.16 7.93 3.88
CA THR A 73 -9.74 8.21 5.26
C THR A 73 -9.10 7.00 5.93
N LEU A 74 -9.58 5.79 5.68
CA LEU A 74 -8.95 4.56 6.17
C LEU A 74 -7.55 4.36 5.60
N THR A 75 -7.34 4.55 4.29
CA THR A 75 -6.00 4.46 3.69
C THR A 75 -5.08 5.56 4.14
N ALA A 76 -5.58 6.80 4.21
CA ALA A 76 -4.81 7.91 4.74
C ALA A 76 -4.38 7.60 6.18
N GLY A 77 -5.28 7.04 7.00
CA GLY A 77 -4.98 6.58 8.36
C GLY A 77 -3.89 5.51 8.39
N VAL A 78 -4.02 4.44 7.60
CA VAL A 78 -3.02 3.36 7.53
C VAL A 78 -1.68 3.88 7.02
N PHE A 79 -1.68 4.76 6.02
CA PHE A 79 -0.48 5.39 5.47
C PHE A 79 0.21 6.28 6.52
N LEU A 80 -0.55 7.12 7.23
CA LEU A 80 -0.04 8.00 8.29
C LEU A 80 0.51 7.19 9.47
N VAL A 81 -0.18 6.13 9.88
CA VAL A 81 0.30 5.23 10.95
C VAL A 81 1.58 4.50 10.49
N GLY A 82 1.63 4.00 9.26
CA GLY A 82 2.81 3.35 8.69
C GLY A 82 4.01 4.30 8.57
N THR A 83 3.79 5.53 8.11
CA THR A 83 4.87 6.54 8.02
C THR A 83 5.29 7.06 9.39
N ALA A 84 4.35 7.28 10.32
CA ALA A 84 4.68 7.71 11.68
C ALA A 84 5.47 6.65 12.46
N THR A 85 5.09 5.37 12.32
CA THR A 85 5.83 4.27 12.95
C THR A 85 7.22 4.10 12.34
N ALA A 86 7.37 4.23 11.02
CA ALA A 86 8.68 4.23 10.36
C ALA A 86 9.55 5.44 10.79
N ALA A 87 8.96 6.64 10.83
CA ALA A 87 9.65 7.86 11.24
C ALA A 87 10.08 7.84 12.71
N TRP A 88 9.21 7.36 13.61
CA TRP A 88 9.54 7.20 15.03
C TRP A 88 10.71 6.25 15.23
N ARG A 89 10.75 5.13 14.52
CA ARG A 89 11.83 4.14 14.60
C ARG A 89 13.17 4.69 14.08
N LEU A 90 13.15 5.47 13.01
CA LEU A 90 14.32 6.19 12.50
C LEU A 90 14.82 7.23 13.50
N ALA A 91 13.91 7.99 14.12
CA ALA A 91 14.24 9.04 15.08
C ALA A 91 14.83 8.49 16.40
N THR A 92 14.39 7.30 16.84
CA THR A 92 14.92 6.65 18.06
C THR A 92 16.26 5.93 17.86
N GLY A 93 16.89 6.03 16.69
CA GLY A 93 18.22 5.47 16.45
C GLY A 93 18.31 3.94 16.57
N GLY A 94 17.20 3.24 16.30
CA GLY A 94 17.18 1.77 16.24
C GLY A 94 17.85 1.28 14.96
N ILE A 95 19.17 1.48 14.87
CA ILE A 95 20.08 0.92 13.86
C ILE A 95 20.63 -0.41 14.41
#